data_AF-A0A382SSZ0-F1
#
_entry.id   AF-A0A382SSZ0-F1
#
_cell.length_a   1.000
_cell.length_b   1.000
_cell.length_c   1.000
_cell.angle_alpha   90.00
_cell.angle_beta   90.00
_cell.angle_gamma   90.00
#
_symmetry.space_group_name_H-M   'P 1'
#
loop_
_entity.id
_entity.type
_entity.pdbx_description
1 polymer ?
#
loop_
_entity_poly.entity_id
_entity_poly.type
_entity_poly.pdbx_seq_one_letter_code
_entity_poly.pdbx_strand_id
1 'polypeptide(L)' 'MSIKNKAFIAGIYEHPTRKAIDKSVAQLHAESASGALADAGLRPDDVDAYYCAGDAP' A
#
# COMPACT_ATOMS: atom_id res chain seq x y z
N MET A 1 26.40 -9.30 7.10
CA MET A 1 25.20 -9.03 7.93
C MET A 1 24.01 -9.73 7.27
N SER A 2 23.04 -10.22 8.05
CA SER A 2 21.84 -10.92 7.53
C SER A 2 20.60 -10.04 7.67
N ILE A 3 19.67 -10.17 6.72
CA ILE A 3 18.37 -9.48 6.72
C ILE A 3 17.24 -10.28 7.40
N LYS A 4 17.52 -11.51 7.85
CA LYS A 4 16.51 -12.36 8.51
C LYS A 4 15.98 -11.70 9.79
N ASN A 5 14.65 -11.68 9.96
CA ASN A 5 13.94 -11.11 11.11
C ASN A 5 14.26 -9.63 11.40
N LYS A 6 14.49 -8.83 10.35
CA LYS A 6 14.76 -7.39 10.45
C LYS A 6 13.62 -6.49 9.98
N ALA A 7 12.65 -7.04 9.26
CA ALA A 7 11.45 -6.34 8.80
C ALA A 7 10.24 -7.28 8.90
N PHE A 8 9.07 -6.70 9.13
CA PHE A 8 7.81 -7.40 9.31
C PHE A 8 6.70 -6.66 8.56
N ILE A 9 5.65 -7.37 8.15
CA ILE A 9 4.45 -6.77 7.55
C ILE A 9 3.53 -6.36 8.69
N ALA A 10 3.21 -5.06 8.78
CA ALA A 10 2.37 -4.51 9.84
C ALA A 10 0.91 -4.31 9.42
N GLY A 11 0.62 -4.22 8.11
CA GLY A 11 -0.74 -4.09 7.61
C GLY A 11 -0.88 -4.54 6.17
N ILE A 12 -2.07 -5.03 5.82
CA ILE A 12 -2.43 -5.48 4.48
C ILE A 12 -3.83 -5.02 4.11
N TYR A 13 -4.07 -4.79 2.82
CA TYR A 13 -5.40 -4.46 2.32
C TYR A 13 -5.55 -4.83 0.86
N GLU A 14 -6.71 -5.39 0.51
CA GLU A 14 -7.13 -5.60 -0.88
C GLU A 14 -8.22 -4.60 -1.23
N HIS A 15 -8.06 -3.92 -2.36
CA HIS A 15 -9.10 -3.06 -2.88
C HIS A 15 -10.38 -3.86 -3.25
N PRO A 16 -11.58 -3.49 -2.77
CA PRO A 16 -12.79 -4.29 -2.94
C PRO A 16 -13.30 -4.28 -4.40
N THR A 17 -12.98 -3.23 -5.16
CA THR A 17 -13.46 -3.08 -6.54
C THR A 17 -12.76 -4.08 -7.47
N ARG A 18 -13.55 -4.89 -8.18
CA ARG A 18 -13.03 -5.90 -9.13
C ARG A 18 -12.84 -5.35 -10.56
N LYS A 19 -13.74 -4.47 -11.02
CA LYS A 19 -13.69 -3.83 -12.35
C LYS A 19 -13.80 -2.31 -12.22
N ALA A 20 -12.67 -1.68 -11.95
CA ALA A 20 -12.57 -0.24 -11.70
C ALA A 20 -12.48 0.55 -13.02
N ILE A 21 -13.62 0.76 -13.69
CA ILE A 21 -13.69 1.58 -14.91
C ILE A 21 -13.79 3.08 -14.63
N ASP A 22 -14.09 3.43 -13.38
CA ASP A 22 -14.39 4.77 -12.88
C ASP A 22 -13.26 5.34 -12.01
N LYS A 23 -12.14 4.63 -11.88
CA LYS A 23 -10.99 5.02 -11.05
C LYS A 23 -9.71 4.97 -11.85
N SER A 24 -8.84 5.93 -11.60
CA SER A 24 -7.48 5.88 -12.14
C SER A 24 -6.65 4.84 -11.39
N VAL A 25 -5.56 4.37 -12.01
CA VAL A 25 -4.59 3.49 -11.36
C VAL A 25 -4.02 4.15 -10.09
N ALA A 26 -3.66 5.43 -10.17
CA ALA A 26 -3.15 6.17 -9.01
C ALA A 26 -4.14 6.22 -7.84
N GLN A 27 -5.44 6.38 -8.12
CA GLN A 27 -6.48 6.35 -7.09
C GLN A 27 -6.58 4.97 -6.44
N LEU A 28 -6.53 3.89 -7.21
CA LEU A 28 -6.55 2.52 -6.67
C LEU A 28 -5.34 2.25 -5.76
N HIS A 29 -4.15 2.72 -6.14
CA HIS A 29 -2.95 2.66 -5.30
C HIS A 29 -3.11 3.46 -4.01
N ALA A 30 -3.63 4.69 -4.08
CA ALA A 30 -3.85 5.53 -2.91
C ALA A 30 -4.87 4.91 -1.93
N GLU A 31 -6.00 4.41 -2.44
CA GLU A 31 -7.02 3.74 -1.63
C GLU A 31 -6.48 2.44 -1.02
N SER A 32 -5.66 1.69 -1.77
CA SER A 32 -5.04 0.46 -1.26
C SER A 32 -4.01 0.72 -0.17
N ALA A 33 -3.12 1.69 -0.40
CA ALA A 33 -2.13 2.13 0.59
C ALA A 33 -2.78 2.67 1.85
N SER A 34 -3.85 3.47 1.71
CA SER A 34 -4.63 3.96 2.85
C SER A 34 -5.22 2.83 3.69
N GLY A 35 -5.74 1.78 3.05
CA GLY A 35 -6.26 0.61 3.77
C GLY A 35 -5.17 -0.15 4.53
N ALA A 36 -4.01 -0.37 3.90
CA ALA A 36 -2.89 -1.07 4.54
C ALA A 36 -2.30 -0.27 5.71
N LEU A 37 -2.23 1.06 5.60
CA LEU A 37 -1.80 1.94 6.70
C LEU A 37 -2.80 1.92 7.85
N ALA A 38 -4.10 1.90 7.56
CA ALA A 38 -5.14 1.80 8.60
C ALA A 38 -5.06 0.47 9.37
N ASP A 39 -4.83 -0.66 8.67
CA ASP A 39 -4.62 -1.97 9.30
C ASP A 39 -3.36 -1.98 10.20
N ALA A 40 -2.31 -1.28 9.77
CA ALA A 40 -1.09 -1.10 10.55
C ALA A 40 -1.21 -0.09 11.71
N GLY A 41 -2.30 0.68 11.79
CA GLY A 41 -2.47 1.78 12.76
C GLY A 41 -1.55 2.98 12.50
N LEU A 42 -1.15 3.20 11.24
CA LEU A 42 -0.23 4.26 10.80
C LEU A 42 -0.94 5.35 9.99
N ARG A 43 -0.25 6.46 9.76
CA ARG A 43 -0.67 7.59 8.93
C ARG A 43 0.24 7.72 7.70
N PRO A 44 -0.21 8.41 6.63
CA PRO A 44 0.63 8.67 5.46
C PRO A 44 1.96 9.35 5.79
N ASP A 45 1.96 10.23 6.80
CA ASP A 45 3.15 10.97 7.25
C ASP A 45 4.20 10.07 7.92
N ASP A 46 3.86 8.83 8.28
CA ASP A 46 4.78 7.83 8.84
C ASP A 46 5.56 7.07 7.75
N VAL A 47 5.23 7.29 6.47
CA VAL A 47 5.83 6.60 5.32
C VAL A 47 6.99 7.41 4.74
N ASP A 48 8.18 6.82 4.71
CA ASP A 48 9.39 7.42 4.16
C ASP A 48 9.73 6.92 2.74
N ALA A 49 9.11 5.82 2.31
CA ALA A 49 9.30 5.25 0.98
C ALA A 49 8.03 4.58 0.46
N TYR A 50 7.80 4.72 -0.85
CA TYR A 50 6.71 4.08 -1.57
C TYR A 50 7.28 3.20 -2.69
N TYR A 51 6.84 1.95 -2.74
CA TYR A 51 7.27 0.97 -3.72
C TYR A 51 6.03 0.35 -4.38
N CYS A 52 6.01 0.36 -5.70
CA CYS A 52 4.91 -0.14 -6.51
C CYS A 52 5.42 -1.04 -7.65
N ALA A 53 4.52 -1.81 -8.26
CA ALA A 53 4.80 -2.49 -9.51
C ALA A 53 4.83 -1.48 -10.68
N GLY A 54 5.20 -1.94 -11.87
CA GLY A 54 5.42 -1.06 -13.03
C GLY A 54 4.17 -0.37 -13.61
N ASP A 55 3.02 -0.53 -12.97
CA ASP A 55 1.75 0.13 -13.31
C ASP A 55 1.60 1.50 -12.64
N ALA A 56 2.45 1.83 -11.66
CA ALA A 56 2.58 3.17 -11.10
C ALA A 56 3.93 3.81 -11.52
N PRO A 57 3.98 5.13 -11.75
CA PRO A 57 5.18 5.84 -12.18
C PRO A 57 6.29 5.88 -11.10
#